data_AF-A0A524IS03-F1
#
_entry.id   AF-A0A524IS03-F1
#
_cell.length_a   1.000
_cell.length_b   1.000
_cell.length_c   1.000
_cell.angle_alpha   90.00
_cell.angle_beta   90.00
_cell.angle_gamma   90.00
#
_symmetry.space_group_name_H-M   'P 1'
#
loop_
_entity.id
_entity.type
_entity.pdbx_description
1 polymer ?
#
loop_
_entity_poly.entity_id
_entity_poly.type
_entity_poly.pdbx_seq_one_letter_code
_entity_poly.pdbx_strand_id
1 'polypeptide(L)'
;METEGRKRRDIWFVETIKEKCRMCYTCVRECPAKAIRIAEGQAEIIRERCIGCGNCVRVCSQNAKVIRNTIGEVTALLKSGASVSACLAPSFPAAFPDFEWRRIVGSVRAAGFQLVHEVAFGADLIAAAYREFLEKNAADSYIGTTCPALVNYIECY
;
A
#
# COMPACT_ATOMS: atom_id res chain seq x y z
N MET A 1 -2.17 -30.33 14.04
CA MET A 1 -2.22 -28.92 14.50
C MET A 1 -2.58 -28.09 13.29
N GLU A 2 -3.89 -27.93 13.07
CA GLU A 2 -4.43 -27.04 12.06
C GLU A 2 -4.04 -25.61 12.46
N THR A 3 -3.11 -25.01 11.74
CA THR A 3 -2.85 -23.58 11.87
C THR A 3 -4.05 -22.89 11.25
N GLU A 4 -4.94 -22.34 12.08
CA GLU A 4 -6.00 -21.43 11.65
C GLU A 4 -5.36 -20.30 10.84
N GLY A 5 -5.39 -20.47 9.52
CA GLY A 5 -4.87 -19.52 8.56
C GLY A 5 -5.56 -18.19 8.81
N ARG A 6 -4.77 -17.20 9.24
CA ARG A 6 -5.18 -15.82 9.46
C ARG A 6 -6.12 -15.41 8.33
N LYS A 7 -7.43 -15.31 8.60
CA LYS A 7 -8.43 -14.82 7.64
C LYS A 7 -7.90 -13.50 7.08
N ARG A 8 -7.42 -13.52 5.83
CA ARG A 8 -6.99 -12.32 5.10
C ARG A 8 -8.16 -11.35 5.22
N ARG A 9 -7.95 -10.24 5.92
CA ARG A 9 -8.97 -9.20 6.11
C ARG A 9 -9.54 -8.87 4.73
N ASP A 10 -10.87 -8.75 4.61
CA ASP A 10 -11.64 -8.48 3.37
C ASP A 10 -11.33 -7.12 2.71
N ILE A 11 -10.10 -6.62 2.84
CA ILE A 11 -9.65 -5.33 2.35
C ILE A 11 -8.73 -5.57 1.15
N TRP A 12 -9.26 -5.34 -0.04
CA TRP A 12 -8.51 -5.27 -1.27
C TRP A 12 -8.01 -3.83 -1.52
N PHE A 13 -6.77 -3.71 -1.99
CA PHE A 13 -6.13 -2.41 -2.21
C PHE A 13 -6.32 -1.87 -3.62
N VAL A 14 -6.62 -2.73 -4.61
CA VAL A 14 -6.70 -2.35 -6.01
C VAL A 14 -8.04 -2.76 -6.59
N GLU A 15 -8.67 -1.83 -7.32
CA GLU A 15 -9.95 -2.02 -7.99
C GLU A 15 -9.84 -1.70 -9.48
N THR A 16 -10.87 -2.07 -10.25
CA THR A 16 -10.93 -1.82 -11.70
C THR A 16 -12.20 -1.06 -12.03
N ILE A 17 -12.03 0.14 -12.59
CA ILE A 17 -13.11 0.90 -13.22
C ILE A 17 -13.35 0.27 -14.60
N LYS A 18 -14.39 -0.56 -14.71
CA LYS A 18 -14.59 -1.42 -15.90
C LYS A 18 -14.73 -0.59 -17.17
N GLU A 19 -15.40 0.56 -17.06
CA GLU A 19 -15.75 1.49 -18.12
C GLU A 19 -14.51 2.15 -18.75
N LYS A 20 -13.41 2.28 -17.99
CA LYS A 20 -12.14 2.83 -18.49
C LYS A 20 -11.24 1.77 -19.11
N CYS A 21 -11.48 0.49 -18.84
CA CYS A 21 -10.60 -0.57 -19.32
C CYS A 21 -10.77 -0.78 -20.82
N ARG A 22 -9.65 -0.70 -21.56
CA ARG A 22 -9.60 -0.98 -23.01
C ARG A 22 -9.00 -2.34 -23.36
N MET A 23 -8.94 -3.26 -22.39
CA MET A 23 -8.55 -4.66 -22.59
C MET A 23 -7.18 -4.84 -23.26
N CYS A 24 -6.22 -3.93 -23.04
CA CYS A 24 -4.85 -4.05 -23.57
C CYS A 24 -3.98 -5.10 -22.86
N TYR A 25 -4.49 -5.62 -21.73
CA TYR A 25 -3.90 -6.66 -20.88
C TYR A 25 -2.48 -6.38 -20.36
N THR A 26 -1.98 -5.13 -20.41
CA THR A 26 -0.68 -4.76 -19.82
C THR A 26 -0.61 -5.14 -18.35
N CYS A 27 -1.66 -4.83 -17.57
CA CYS A 27 -1.72 -5.21 -16.16
C CYS A 27 -1.61 -6.73 -15.91
N VAL A 28 -2.09 -7.57 -16.83
CA VAL A 28 -2.00 -9.03 -16.73
C VAL A 28 -0.55 -9.49 -16.89
N ARG A 29 0.15 -8.97 -17.91
CA ARG A 29 1.56 -9.33 -18.19
C ARG A 29 2.49 -8.87 -17.06
N GLU A 30 2.26 -7.65 -16.58
CA GLU A 30 3.10 -6.94 -15.59
C GLU A 30 2.83 -7.34 -14.13
N CYS A 31 1.81 -8.15 -13.84
CA CYS A 31 1.54 -8.55 -12.47
C CYS A 31 2.60 -9.56 -11.99
N PRO A 32 3.41 -9.24 -10.96
CA PRO A 32 4.46 -10.15 -10.48
C PRO A 32 3.90 -11.41 -9.84
N ALA A 33 2.74 -11.31 -9.17
CA ALA A 33 2.08 -12.44 -8.52
C ALA A 33 1.10 -13.20 -9.44
N LYS A 34 1.01 -12.84 -10.74
CA LYS A 34 0.02 -13.39 -11.69
C LYS A 34 -1.41 -13.40 -11.11
N ALA A 35 -1.76 -12.31 -10.43
CA ALA A 35 -3.01 -12.14 -9.69
C ALA A 35 -4.11 -11.47 -10.53
N ILE A 36 -3.99 -11.47 -11.86
CA ILE A 36 -4.99 -10.87 -12.76
C ILE A 36 -5.30 -11.88 -13.86
N ARG A 37 -6.59 -12.20 -14.03
CA ARG A 37 -7.10 -13.09 -15.08
C ARG A 37 -7.93 -12.32 -16.09
N ILE A 38 -8.21 -12.96 -17.22
CA ILE A 38 -9.20 -12.48 -18.18
C ILE A 38 -10.48 -13.28 -17.94
N ALA A 39 -11.56 -12.59 -17.60
CA ALA A 39 -12.89 -13.16 -17.42
C ALA A 39 -13.87 -12.33 -18.23
N GLU A 40 -14.66 -12.96 -19.09
CA GLU A 40 -15.62 -12.28 -19.98
C GLU A 40 -14.98 -11.14 -20.82
N GLY A 41 -13.74 -11.37 -21.28
CA GLY A 41 -12.97 -10.37 -22.02
C GLY A 41 -12.38 -9.24 -21.16
N GLN A 42 -12.64 -9.20 -19.86
CA GLN A 42 -12.21 -8.14 -18.95
C GLN A 42 -11.07 -8.60 -18.02
N ALA A 43 -10.13 -7.69 -17.75
CA ALA A 43 -9.04 -7.93 -16.80
C ALA A 43 -9.53 -7.83 -15.34
N GLU A 44 -9.70 -8.97 -14.68
CA GLU A 44 -10.21 -9.11 -13.31
C GLU A 44 -9.09 -9.48 -12.33
N ILE A 45 -9.10 -8.89 -11.13
CA ILE A 45 -8.11 -9.17 -10.08
C ILE A 45 -8.56 -10.39 -9.28
N ILE A 46 -7.70 -11.40 -9.17
CA ILE A 46 -7.86 -12.53 -8.25
C ILE A 46 -7.41 -12.06 -6.87
N ARG A 47 -8.36 -11.71 -6.00
CA ARG A 47 -8.08 -11.03 -4.72
C ARG A 47 -7.18 -11.85 -3.80
N GLU A 48 -7.38 -13.16 -3.81
CA GLU A 48 -6.66 -14.15 -3.00
C GLU A 48 -5.17 -14.22 -3.38
N ARG A 49 -4.83 -13.90 -4.63
CA ARG A 49 -3.44 -13.88 -5.12
C ARG A 49 -2.81 -12.50 -5.11
N CYS A 50 -3.61 -11.45 -5.00
CA CYS A 50 -3.10 -10.08 -5.02
C CYS A 50 -2.22 -9.84 -3.79
N ILE A 51 -0.99 -9.39 -4.02
CA ILE A 51 -0.03 -9.01 -2.96
C ILE A 51 -0.11 -7.52 -2.59
N GLY A 52 -0.94 -6.73 -3.30
CA GLY A 52 -1.12 -5.31 -3.01
C GLY A 52 0.01 -4.37 -3.48
N CYS A 53 0.86 -4.79 -4.42
CA CYS A 53 2.02 -3.98 -4.83
C CYS A 53 1.70 -2.75 -5.71
N GLY A 54 0.49 -2.65 -6.25
CA GLY A 54 0.07 -1.51 -7.08
C GLY A 54 0.71 -1.42 -8.48
N ASN A 55 1.56 -2.37 -8.92
CA ASN A 55 2.21 -2.29 -10.24
C ASN A 55 1.18 -2.18 -11.38
N CYS A 56 0.05 -2.87 -11.28
CA CYS A 56 -1.03 -2.81 -12.25
C CYS A 56 -1.68 -1.43 -12.38
N VAL A 57 -1.67 -0.61 -11.32
CA VAL A 57 -2.10 0.80 -11.35
C VAL A 57 -1.09 1.63 -12.13
N ARG A 58 0.20 1.50 -11.79
CA ARG A 58 1.30 2.23 -12.43
C ARG A 58 1.37 2.02 -13.95
N VAL A 59 1.17 0.79 -14.43
CA VAL A 59 1.31 0.45 -15.86
C VAL A 59 0.02 0.63 -16.66
N CYS A 60 -1.09 1.02 -16.02
CA CYS A 60 -2.37 1.15 -16.71
C CYS A 60 -2.47 2.50 -17.44
N SER A 61 -2.25 2.50 -18.76
CA SER A 61 -2.40 3.71 -19.59
C SER A 61 -3.80 4.32 -19.63
N GLN A 62 -4.82 3.56 -19.18
CA GLN A 62 -6.21 4.01 -19.17
C GLN A 62 -6.67 4.55 -17.81
N ASN A 63 -5.81 4.51 -16.78
CA ASN A 63 -6.18 4.80 -15.39
C ASN A 63 -7.42 3.99 -14.94
N ALA A 64 -7.55 2.76 -15.45
CA ALA A 64 -8.66 1.86 -15.14
C ALA A 64 -8.40 1.03 -13.89
N LYS A 65 -7.13 0.80 -13.54
CA LYS A 65 -6.72 0.20 -12.26
C LYS A 65 -6.49 1.33 -11.27
N VAL A 66 -7.16 1.28 -10.12
CA VAL A 66 -7.12 2.34 -9.10
C VAL A 66 -6.89 1.75 -7.72
N ILE A 67 -6.33 2.55 -6.81
CA ILE A 67 -6.22 2.19 -5.39
C ILE A 67 -7.56 2.46 -4.71
N ARG A 68 -7.93 1.62 -3.73
CA ARG A 68 -9.12 1.82 -2.89
C ARG A 68 -9.17 3.26 -2.37
N ASN A 69 -10.28 3.93 -2.61
CA ASN A 69 -10.50 5.29 -2.13
C ASN A 69 -11.01 5.27 -0.68
N THR A 70 -10.23 5.83 0.24
CA THR A 70 -10.57 5.90 1.67
C THR A 70 -10.91 7.32 2.14
N ILE A 71 -11.08 8.29 1.24
CA ILE A 71 -11.39 9.68 1.59
C ILE A 71 -12.66 9.78 2.43
N GLY A 72 -13.70 9.01 2.09
CA GLY A 72 -14.96 8.98 2.85
C GLY A 72 -14.77 8.49 4.29
N GLU A 73 -14.00 7.42 4.47
CA GLU A 73 -13.66 6.85 5.79
C GLU A 73 -12.86 7.83 6.64
N VAL A 74 -11.85 8.48 6.04
CA VAL A 74 -11.05 9.50 6.71
C VAL A 74 -11.90 10.72 7.07
N THR A 75 -12.79 11.15 6.18
CA THR A 75 -13.71 12.28 6.46
C THR A 75 -14.66 11.96 7.61
N ALA A 76 -15.18 10.74 7.67
CA ALA A 76 -16.01 10.29 8.79
C ALA A 76 -15.21 10.25 10.10
N LEU A 77 -13.96 9.76 10.05
CA LEU A 77 -13.07 9.73 11.21
C LEU A 77 -12.79 11.14 11.74
N LEU A 78 -12.50 12.11 10.87
CA LEU A 78 -12.29 13.52 11.25
C LEU A 78 -13.54 14.16 11.85
N LYS A 79 -14.74 13.75 11.42
CA LYS A 79 -16.03 14.25 11.94
C LYS A 79 -16.50 13.53 13.22
N SER A 80 -15.84 12.45 13.63
CA SER A 80 -16.27 11.63 14.76
C SER A 80 -16.08 12.28 16.14
N GLY A 81 -15.32 13.39 16.21
CA GLY A 81 -14.91 14.03 17.47
C GLY A 81 -13.70 13.37 18.14
N ALA A 82 -13.17 12.27 17.60
CA ALA A 82 -11.92 11.68 18.05
C ALA A 82 -10.70 12.57 17.71
N SER A 83 -9.64 12.48 18.52
CA SER A 83 -8.33 13.04 18.17
C SER A 83 -7.70 12.19 17.07
N VAL A 84 -7.62 12.72 15.85
CA VAL A 84 -7.09 12.01 14.68
C VAL A 84 -5.69 12.50 14.35
N SER A 85 -4.73 11.57 14.27
CA SER A 85 -3.36 11.82 13.84
C SER A 85 -3.13 11.31 12.41
N ALA A 86 -2.44 12.09 11.58
CA ALA A 86 -1.94 11.65 10.29
C ALA A 86 -0.49 11.15 10.43
N CYS A 87 -0.20 9.99 9.85
CA CYS A 87 1.16 9.47 9.74
C CYS A 87 1.56 9.45 8.26
N LEU A 88 2.40 10.40 7.85
CA LEU A 88 2.84 10.56 6.46
C LEU A 88 4.01 9.62 6.17
N ALA A 89 3.94 8.89 5.05
CA ALA A 89 5.04 8.04 4.60
C ALA A 89 6.27 8.88 4.21
N PRO A 90 7.51 8.41 4.40
CA PRO A 90 8.72 9.23 4.18
C PRO A 90 8.89 9.71 2.74
N SER A 91 8.23 9.06 1.79
CA SER A 91 8.24 9.44 0.37
C SER A 91 7.34 10.62 0.02
N PHE A 92 6.52 11.14 0.96
CA PHE A 92 5.57 12.21 0.66
C PHE A 92 6.25 13.48 0.09
N PRO A 93 7.43 13.95 0.54
CA PRO A 93 8.03 15.15 -0.03
C PRO A 93 8.44 14.95 -1.50
N ALA A 94 8.92 13.75 -1.84
CA ALA A 94 9.29 13.39 -3.20
C ALA A 94 8.07 13.20 -4.12
N ALA A 95 6.92 12.81 -3.56
CA ALA A 95 5.67 12.65 -4.30
C ALA A 95 5.04 13.99 -4.75
N PHE A 96 5.41 15.10 -4.11
CA PHE A 96 4.85 16.43 -4.35
C PHE A 96 5.97 17.48 -4.55
N PRO A 97 6.78 17.36 -5.62
CA PRO A 97 7.97 18.20 -5.81
C PRO A 97 7.65 19.69 -5.99
N ASP A 98 6.44 20.01 -6.45
CA ASP A 98 5.98 21.39 -6.68
C ASP A 98 5.57 22.11 -5.38
N PHE A 99 5.57 21.40 -4.24
CA PHE A 99 5.13 21.94 -2.95
C PHE A 99 6.23 21.79 -1.89
N GLU A 100 6.43 22.84 -1.11
CA GLU A 100 7.28 22.75 0.08
C GLU A 100 6.60 21.85 1.13
N TRP A 101 7.38 20.97 1.77
CA TRP A 101 6.83 19.90 2.61
C TRP A 101 6.05 20.43 3.82
N ARG A 102 6.40 21.59 4.40
CA ARG A 102 5.64 22.19 5.51
C ARG A 102 4.28 22.69 5.04
N ARG A 103 4.14 23.11 3.78
CA ARG A 103 2.81 23.45 3.21
C ARG A 103 1.90 22.23 3.11
N ILE A 104 2.47 21.06 2.78
CA ILE A 104 1.73 19.80 2.77
C ILE A 104 1.28 19.45 4.19
N VAL A 105 2.20 19.48 5.17
CA VAL A 105 1.89 19.25 6.59
C VAL A 105 0.84 20.23 7.11
N GLY A 106 0.97 21.52 6.78
CA GLY A 106 0.02 22.56 7.11
C GLY A 106 -1.37 22.31 6.53
N SER A 107 -1.44 21.86 5.27
CA SER A 107 -2.70 21.48 4.62
C SER A 107 -3.36 20.28 5.29
N VAL A 108 -2.58 19.27 5.70
CA VAL A 108 -3.10 18.11 6.45
C VAL A 108 -3.65 18.55 7.81
N ARG A 109 -2.97 19.44 8.54
CA ARG A 109 -3.50 20.03 9.78
C ARG A 109 -4.79 20.82 9.54
N ALA A 110 -4.82 21.65 8.49
CA ALA A 110 -5.99 22.43 8.11
C ALA A 110 -7.19 21.55 7.71
N ALA A 111 -6.94 20.33 7.23
CA ALA A 111 -7.99 19.35 6.93
C ALA A 111 -8.65 18.76 8.19
N GLY A 112 -8.10 19.00 9.39
CA GLY A 112 -8.70 18.59 10.68
C GLY A 112 -7.89 17.59 11.49
N PHE A 113 -6.69 17.18 11.02
CA PHE A 113 -5.82 16.30 11.80
C PHE A 113 -5.15 17.07 12.95
N GLN A 114 -5.27 16.55 14.17
CA GLN A 114 -4.71 17.18 15.37
C GLN A 114 -3.18 17.12 15.39
N LEU A 115 -2.64 15.98 14.99
CA LEU A 115 -1.19 15.75 14.89
C LEU A 115 -0.84 15.24 13.50
N VAL A 116 0.34 15.61 13.02
CA VAL A 116 0.91 15.12 11.76
C VAL A 116 2.33 14.66 12.06
N HIS A 117 2.54 13.36 11.92
CA HIS A 117 3.81 12.70 12.18
C HIS A 117 4.34 12.07 10.90
N GLU A 118 5.65 11.89 10.85
CA GLU A 118 6.29 11.15 9.78
C GLU A 118 6.53 9.70 10.22
N VAL A 119 6.26 8.76 9.32
CA VAL A 119 6.51 7.32 9.55
C VAL A 119 8.01 7.01 9.62
N ALA A 120 8.88 7.90 9.13
CA ALA A 120 10.33 7.77 9.19
C ALA A 120 10.85 7.57 10.61
N PHE A 121 10.24 8.23 11.61
CA PHE A 121 10.57 8.01 13.01
C PHE A 121 10.41 6.53 13.41
N GLY A 122 9.32 5.88 12.98
CA GLY A 122 9.14 4.45 13.19
C GLY A 122 10.14 3.61 12.41
N ALA A 123 10.51 4.04 11.20
CA ALA A 123 11.53 3.36 10.41
C ALA A 123 12.90 3.37 11.08
N ASP A 124 13.28 4.47 11.76
CA ASP A 124 14.53 4.56 12.53
C ASP A 124 14.56 3.57 13.70
N LEU A 125 13.45 3.43 14.42
CA LEU A 125 13.32 2.44 15.51
C LEU A 125 13.48 1.00 14.98
N ILE A 126 12.85 0.70 13.85
CA ILE A 126 12.96 -0.61 13.20
C ILE A 126 14.37 -0.85 12.66
N ALA A 127 15.04 0.17 12.12
CA ALA A 127 16.41 0.08 11.65
C ALA A 127 17.39 -0.24 12.80
N ALA A 128 17.19 0.36 13.96
CA ALA A 128 17.98 0.05 15.17
C ALA A 128 17.78 -1.42 15.61
N ALA A 129 16.53 -1.90 15.65
CA ALA A 129 16.22 -3.29 15.98
C ALA A 129 16.80 -4.27 14.94
N TYR A 130 16.76 -3.93 13.66
CA TYR A 130 17.37 -4.73 12.59
C TYR A 130 18.88 -4.83 12.77
N ARG A 131 19.55 -3.72 13.14
CA ARG A 131 20.99 -3.74 13.41
C ARG A 131 21.34 -4.73 14.52
N GLU A 132 20.66 -4.64 15.65
CA GLU A 132 20.87 -5.56 16.78
C GLU A 132 20.60 -7.02 16.38
N PHE A 133 19.54 -7.25 15.60
CA PHE A 133 19.21 -8.58 15.08
C PHE A 133 20.31 -9.14 14.17
N LEU A 134 20.82 -8.33 13.23
CA LEU A 134 21.87 -8.73 12.29
C LEU A 134 23.23 -8.94 12.95
N GLU A 135 23.53 -8.22 14.04
CA GLU A 135 24.75 -8.44 14.83
C GLU A 135 24.71 -9.77 15.60
N LYS A 136 23.52 -10.20 16.05
CA LYS A 136 23.32 -11.41 16.87
C LYS A 136 23.09 -12.68 16.05
N ASN A 137 22.63 -12.54 14.81
CA ASN A 137 22.32 -13.66 13.94
C ASN A 137 23.23 -13.57 12.73
N ALA A 138 24.04 -14.60 12.50
CA ALA A 138 24.85 -14.70 11.29
C ALA A 138 24.14 -15.63 10.30
N ALA A 139 23.78 -15.10 9.14
CA ALA A 139 23.29 -15.86 7.99
C ALA A 139 23.81 -15.19 6.72
N ASP A 140 23.88 -15.95 5.63
CA ASP A 140 24.40 -15.46 4.34
C ASP A 140 23.48 -14.41 3.71
N SER A 141 22.18 -14.45 4.03
CA SER A 141 21.20 -13.51 3.47
C SER A 141 19.97 -13.33 4.36
N TYR A 142 19.37 -12.14 4.26
CA TYR A 142 18.15 -11.77 4.95
C TYR A 142 17.16 -11.13 3.98
N ILE A 143 15.87 -11.32 4.25
CA ILE A 143 14.79 -10.62 3.55
C ILE A 143 14.15 -9.64 4.52
N GLY A 144 14.10 -8.36 4.15
CA GLY A 144 13.44 -7.33 4.95
C GLY A 144 11.92 -7.48 4.96
N THR A 145 11.29 -7.12 6.07
CA THR A 145 9.83 -7.21 6.28
C THR A 145 9.12 -5.86 6.20
N THR A 146 9.81 -4.81 5.75
CA THR A 146 9.28 -3.45 5.69
C THR A 146 8.26 -3.23 4.57
N CYS A 147 8.31 -4.05 3.52
CA CYS A 147 7.36 -3.99 2.41
C CYS A 147 6.25 -5.04 2.59
N PRO A 148 4.99 -4.64 2.83
CA PRO A 148 3.90 -5.60 3.01
C PRO A 148 3.66 -6.42 1.74
N ALA A 149 3.94 -5.90 0.54
CA ALA A 149 3.79 -6.66 -0.69
C ALA A 149 4.84 -7.78 -0.81
N LEU A 150 6.06 -7.57 -0.32
CA LEU A 150 7.10 -8.60 -0.27
C LEU A 150 6.75 -9.67 0.76
N VAL A 151 6.33 -9.27 1.96
CA VAL A 151 5.82 -10.19 2.99
C VAL A 151 4.67 -11.04 2.44
N ASN A 152 3.67 -10.39 1.83
CA ASN A 152 2.55 -11.09 1.20
C ASN A 152 2.98 -12.04 0.09
N TYR A 153 4.03 -11.71 -0.66
CA TYR A 153 4.55 -12.59 -1.70
C TYR A 153 5.12 -13.87 -1.10
N ILE A 154 5.93 -13.76 -0.05
CA ILE A 154 6.55 -14.90 0.65
C ILE A 154 5.52 -15.73 1.40
N GLU A 155 4.51 -15.10 2.01
CA GLU A 155 3.47 -15.83 2.75
C GLU A 155 2.51 -16.59 1.81
N CYS A 156 2.37 -16.17 0.55
CA CYS A 156 1.42 -16.76 -0.40
C CYS A 156 2.07 -17.72 -1.41
N TYR A 157 3.40 -17.70 -1.56
CA TYR A 157 4.16 -18.44 -2.59
C TYR A 157 5.49 -18.92 -2.05
#